data_AF-A0A8E4R7F0-F1
#
_entry.id   AF-A0A8E4R7F0-F1
#
_cell.length_a   1.000
_cell.length_b   1.000
_cell.length_c   1.000
_cell.angle_alpha   90.00
_cell.angle_beta   90.00
_cell.angle_gamma   90.00
#
_symmetry.space_group_name_H-M   'P 1'
#
loop_
_entity.id
_entity.type
_entity.pdbx_description
1 polymer ?
#
loop_
_entity_poly.entity_id
_entity_poly.type
_entity_poly.pdbx_seq_one_letter_code
_entity_poly.pdbx_strand_id
1 'polypeptide(L)'
;MFEPRMSVVQLSRGATWNPNPSERPYLVAKPGRPWPADATVTCVFSDTSGGELLTVTGTVTPQVISFKAPAADVDPIGGGCNFEIFLNTVDGDVYKIRYGKVVRMEAPLTSAPATVISNQALRFVDTFPTLGLRSNWKAVSGRARVHDNSAYGLPHSVGPNFDALFSQSAIRWDTPLNGDSARVHVTVIDPSPIVVKAKTTIILCADQRLTSFLGVQFESSNGTNSLRIGTGNSPTAFTDRVPALTHNVHNNEDYTVAYDDLTKNVFIYQGTDTTPLLSWTDSMGIVPHGPGYRYLGMSFMASLTPFGPGVQVTGWQALDGV
;
A
#
# COMPACT_ATOMS: atom_id res chain seq x y z
N MET A 1 -20.92 39.18 -2.24
CA MET A 1 -21.23 37.75 -2.43
C MET A 1 -20.09 36.93 -1.85
N PHE A 2 -20.40 36.06 -0.89
CA PHE A 2 -19.43 35.11 -0.33
C PHE A 2 -19.29 33.94 -1.30
N GLU A 3 -18.05 33.63 -1.69
CA GLU A 3 -17.76 32.51 -2.60
C GLU A 3 -17.45 31.26 -1.77
N PRO A 4 -18.17 30.13 -1.96
CA PRO A 4 -17.88 28.89 -1.26
C PRO A 4 -16.51 28.37 -1.66
N ARG A 5 -15.68 28.03 -0.68
CA ARG A 5 -14.34 27.48 -0.92
C ARG A 5 -14.24 26.06 -0.40
N MET A 6 -13.71 25.17 -1.23
CA MET A 6 -13.34 23.84 -0.80
C MET A 6 -12.20 23.93 0.22
N SER A 7 -12.31 23.16 1.30
CA SER A 7 -11.27 23.05 2.32
C SER A 7 -11.31 21.67 2.97
N VAL A 8 -10.45 21.45 3.97
CA VAL A 8 -10.51 20.33 4.89
C VAL A 8 -10.75 20.82 6.31
N VAL A 9 -11.40 19.97 7.11
CA VAL A 9 -11.45 20.08 8.57
C VAL A 9 -10.62 18.94 9.13
N GLN A 10 -9.68 19.27 10.02
CA GLN A 10 -8.86 18.29 10.72
C GLN A 10 -9.44 18.03 12.10
N LEU A 11 -9.68 16.76 12.41
CA LEU A 11 -10.13 16.30 13.73
C LEU A 11 -9.09 15.33 14.31
N SER A 12 -8.98 15.31 15.64
CA SER A 12 -8.15 14.37 16.37
C SER A 12 -8.95 13.77 17.51
N ARG A 13 -8.91 12.44 17.64
CA ARG A 13 -9.57 11.69 18.70
C ARG A 13 -9.10 12.18 20.07
N GLY A 14 -10.04 12.38 20.99
CA GLY A 14 -9.78 12.85 22.35
C GLY A 14 -9.39 14.33 22.45
N ALA A 15 -9.35 15.05 21.33
CA ALA A 15 -9.03 16.48 21.31
C ALA A 15 -10.29 17.32 21.05
N THR A 16 -10.35 18.49 21.70
CA THR A 16 -11.37 19.49 21.38
C THR A 16 -11.09 20.04 19.99
N TRP A 17 -12.10 20.06 19.12
CA TRP A 17 -11.99 20.75 17.85
C TRP A 17 -12.11 22.27 18.09
N ASN A 18 -10.98 22.96 17.94
CA ASN A 18 -10.86 24.41 18.06
C ASN A 18 -9.88 24.90 16.98
N PRO A 19 -10.29 24.96 15.71
CA PRO A 19 -9.39 25.25 14.60
C PRO A 19 -8.85 26.68 14.73
N ASN A 20 -7.55 26.84 14.52
CA ASN A 20 -6.96 28.17 14.39
C ASN A 20 -7.59 28.86 13.16
N PRO A 21 -8.21 30.05 13.29
CA PRO A 21 -8.90 30.68 12.17
C PRO A 21 -8.01 30.95 10.96
N SER A 22 -6.68 31.09 11.17
CA SER A 22 -5.69 31.30 10.12
C SER A 22 -5.26 30.02 9.38
N GLU A 23 -5.61 28.85 9.92
CA GLU A 23 -5.40 27.55 9.30
C GLU A 23 -6.67 27.08 8.59
N ARG A 24 -6.58 25.98 7.84
CA ARG A 24 -7.75 25.37 7.18
C ARG A 24 -8.83 25.07 8.23
N PRO A 25 -10.08 25.53 8.06
CA PRO A 25 -10.71 25.94 6.80
C PRO A 25 -10.65 27.43 6.41
N TYR A 26 -9.67 28.17 6.92
CA TYR A 26 -9.39 29.59 6.67
C TYR A 26 -10.59 30.47 6.99
N LEU A 27 -10.78 30.74 8.27
CA LEU A 27 -11.94 31.43 8.84
C LEU A 27 -11.68 32.91 9.17
N VAL A 28 -10.59 33.47 8.64
CA VAL A 28 -10.29 34.91 8.68
C VAL A 28 -11.01 35.65 7.57
N ALA A 29 -11.53 36.83 7.88
CA ALA A 29 -12.10 37.76 6.91
C ALA A 29 -11.03 38.24 5.91
N LYS A 30 -11.43 38.55 4.68
CA LYS A 30 -10.49 39.14 3.71
C LYS A 30 -10.17 40.59 4.12
N PRO A 31 -8.94 41.09 3.89
CA PRO A 31 -8.63 42.50 4.09
C PRO A 31 -9.65 43.41 3.37
N GLY A 32 -10.21 44.39 4.09
CA GLY A 32 -11.23 45.30 3.56
C GLY A 32 -12.63 44.69 3.37
N ARG A 33 -12.85 43.42 3.75
CA ARG A 33 -14.16 42.75 3.69
C ARG A 33 -14.42 41.97 4.99
N PRO A 34 -14.82 42.65 6.07
CA PRO A 34 -15.12 42.01 7.34
C PRO A 34 -16.29 41.03 7.20
N TRP A 35 -16.37 40.06 8.10
CA TRP A 35 -17.59 39.26 8.26
C TRP A 35 -18.75 40.17 8.69
N PRO A 36 -19.99 39.88 8.29
CA PRO A 36 -21.14 40.70 8.66
C PRO A 36 -21.32 40.74 10.17
N ALA A 37 -21.66 41.91 10.71
CA ALA A 37 -22.03 42.05 12.10
C ALA A 37 -23.28 41.21 12.40
N ASP A 38 -23.36 40.68 13.62
CA ASP A 38 -24.50 39.91 14.14
C ASP A 38 -24.89 38.66 13.33
N ALA A 39 -24.03 38.24 12.39
CA ALA A 39 -24.21 36.98 11.68
C ALA A 39 -23.97 35.78 12.62
N THR A 40 -24.70 34.71 12.38
CA THR A 40 -24.45 33.41 13.03
C THR A 40 -23.77 32.48 12.04
N VAL A 41 -23.07 31.47 12.56
CA VAL A 41 -22.38 30.50 11.73
C VAL A 41 -22.58 29.10 12.27
N THR A 42 -22.83 28.16 11.38
CA THR A 42 -22.97 26.74 11.70
C THR A 42 -22.01 25.92 10.86
N CYS A 43 -21.42 24.89 11.46
CA CYS A 43 -20.68 23.85 10.77
C CYS A 43 -21.46 22.55 10.90
N VAL A 44 -21.93 22.03 9.78
CA VAL A 44 -22.66 20.78 9.68
C VAL A 44 -21.69 19.69 9.23
N PHE A 45 -21.58 18.62 10.00
CA PHE A 45 -20.90 17.40 9.63
C PHE A 45 -21.93 16.37 9.20
N SER A 46 -21.67 15.69 8.08
CA SER A 46 -22.53 14.61 7.59
C SER A 46 -21.72 13.40 7.14
N ASP A 47 -22.34 12.23 7.17
CA ASP A 47 -21.74 11.01 6.66
C ASP A 47 -21.55 11.07 5.13
N THR A 48 -20.97 10.02 4.54
CA THR A 48 -20.71 9.95 3.11
C THR A 48 -21.96 9.87 2.25
N SER A 49 -23.11 9.52 2.83
CA SER A 49 -24.43 9.48 2.19
C SER A 49 -25.25 10.77 2.36
N GLY A 50 -24.76 11.70 3.19
CA GLY A 50 -25.40 12.99 3.45
C GLY A 50 -26.26 13.04 4.72
N GLY A 51 -26.25 12.00 5.55
CA GLY A 51 -26.91 12.01 6.86
C GLY A 51 -26.17 12.92 7.84
N GLU A 52 -26.87 13.85 8.50
CA GLU A 52 -26.26 14.75 9.48
C GLU A 52 -25.77 13.99 10.72
N LEU A 53 -24.52 14.23 11.10
CA LEU A 53 -23.86 13.62 12.25
C LEU A 53 -23.76 14.59 13.43
N LEU A 54 -23.45 15.86 13.14
CA LEU A 54 -23.27 16.91 14.15
C LEU A 54 -23.44 18.29 13.52
N THR A 55 -24.12 19.19 14.22
CA THR A 55 -24.11 20.62 13.90
C THR A 55 -23.46 21.40 15.04
N VAL A 56 -22.43 22.18 14.71
CA VAL A 56 -21.70 23.03 15.66
C VAL A 56 -21.97 24.49 15.35
N THR A 57 -22.49 25.23 16.32
CA THR A 57 -22.63 26.69 16.21
C THR A 57 -21.31 27.37 16.59
N GLY A 58 -20.83 28.25 15.73
CA GLY A 58 -19.63 29.05 15.97
C GLY A 58 -19.95 30.49 16.39
N THR A 59 -18.91 31.26 16.61
CA THR A 59 -18.98 32.70 16.89
C THR A 59 -18.39 33.47 15.72
N VAL A 60 -19.06 34.55 15.31
CA VAL A 60 -18.60 35.45 14.25
C VAL A 60 -18.15 36.77 14.87
N THR A 61 -16.95 37.19 14.54
CA THR A 61 -16.49 38.58 14.75
C THR A 61 -16.17 39.18 13.38
N PRO A 62 -16.05 40.52 13.25
CA PRO A 62 -15.73 41.13 11.96
C PRO A 62 -14.42 40.60 11.32
N GLN A 63 -13.49 40.08 12.13
CA GLN A 63 -12.19 39.59 11.68
C GLN A 63 -12.12 38.08 11.53
N VAL A 64 -12.78 37.31 12.39
CA VAL A 64 -12.63 35.84 12.44
C VAL A 64 -13.93 35.13 12.79
N ILE A 65 -14.07 33.92 12.26
CA ILE A 65 -15.04 32.92 12.71
C ILE A 65 -14.32 31.89 13.55
N SER A 66 -14.89 31.54 14.71
CA SER A 66 -14.35 30.56 15.65
C SER A 66 -15.36 29.46 15.92
N PHE A 67 -14.88 28.21 15.99
CA PHE A 67 -15.66 27.06 16.40
C PHE A 67 -15.02 26.41 17.62
N LYS A 68 -15.85 25.79 18.46
CA LYS A 68 -15.38 24.95 19.56
C LYS A 68 -16.35 23.80 19.76
N ALA A 69 -15.87 22.58 19.58
CA ALA A 69 -16.64 21.36 19.88
C ALA A 69 -15.80 20.41 20.76
N PRO A 70 -16.36 19.87 21.86
CA PRO A 70 -15.64 18.97 22.74
C PRO A 70 -15.33 17.64 22.03
N ALA A 71 -14.30 16.94 22.52
CA ALA A 71 -13.84 15.68 21.94
C ALA A 71 -14.97 14.65 21.77
N ALA A 72 -15.83 14.51 22.79
CA ALA A 72 -16.93 13.53 22.78
C ALA A 72 -17.90 13.71 21.59
N ASP A 73 -18.09 14.94 21.10
CA ASP A 73 -19.00 15.23 20.00
C ASP A 73 -18.36 14.99 18.64
N VAL A 74 -17.04 15.24 18.52
CA VAL A 74 -16.30 15.12 17.26
C VAL A 74 -15.59 13.77 17.08
N ASP A 75 -15.44 13.00 18.15
CA ASP A 75 -14.85 11.66 18.14
C ASP A 75 -15.62 10.67 17.25
N PRO A 76 -16.97 10.66 17.21
CA PRO A 76 -17.74 9.81 16.30
C PRO A 76 -17.58 10.15 14.81
N ILE A 77 -17.12 11.35 14.47
CA ILE A 77 -17.02 11.82 13.08
C ILE A 77 -15.80 11.17 12.41
N GLY A 78 -16.05 10.25 11.49
CA GLY A 78 -15.02 9.51 10.76
C GLY A 78 -14.28 10.35 9.71
N GLY A 79 -13.08 9.91 9.34
CA GLY A 79 -12.38 10.43 8.16
C GLY A 79 -13.18 10.18 6.88
N GLY A 80 -13.20 11.15 5.97
CA GLY A 80 -13.98 11.06 4.72
C GLY A 80 -15.44 11.52 4.83
N CYS A 81 -15.93 11.80 6.04
CA CYS A 81 -17.20 12.50 6.27
C CYS A 81 -17.18 13.89 5.62
N ASN A 82 -18.35 14.40 5.29
CA ASN A 82 -18.53 15.74 4.73
C ASN A 82 -18.58 16.78 5.85
N PHE A 83 -18.13 17.99 5.55
CA PHE A 83 -18.45 19.17 6.36
C PHE A 83 -18.87 20.33 5.47
N GLU A 84 -19.79 21.14 5.97
CA GLU A 84 -20.25 22.36 5.32
C GLU A 84 -20.41 23.47 6.36
N ILE A 85 -19.94 24.68 6.04
CA ILE A 85 -20.02 25.84 6.92
C ILE A 85 -20.94 26.87 6.28
N PHE A 86 -21.99 27.24 7.00
CA PHE A 86 -22.99 28.20 6.61
C PHE A 86 -22.91 29.45 7.47
N LEU A 87 -22.94 30.62 6.83
CA LEU A 87 -23.03 31.93 7.46
C LEU A 87 -24.46 32.45 7.25
N ASN A 88 -25.19 32.66 8.35
CA ASN A 88 -26.54 33.21 8.31
C ASN A 88 -26.48 34.68 8.71
N THR A 89 -26.92 35.56 7.82
CA THR A 89 -26.98 37.00 8.07
C THR A 89 -28.30 37.39 8.75
N VAL A 90 -28.32 38.57 9.37
CA VAL A 90 -29.53 39.11 10.03
C VAL A 90 -30.69 39.29 9.05
N ASP A 91 -30.40 39.56 7.78
CA ASP A 91 -31.39 39.74 6.71
C ASP A 91 -32.03 38.42 6.26
N GLY A 92 -31.64 37.29 6.85
CA GLY A 92 -32.18 35.95 6.55
C GLY A 92 -31.45 35.19 5.45
N ASP A 93 -30.44 35.78 4.80
CA ASP A 93 -29.65 35.09 3.79
C ASP A 93 -28.70 34.07 4.43
N VAL A 94 -28.62 32.89 3.81
CA VAL A 94 -27.72 31.79 4.18
C VAL A 94 -26.65 31.60 3.10
N TYR A 95 -25.38 31.77 3.47
CA TYR A 95 -24.25 31.61 2.57
C TYR A 95 -23.40 30.41 2.96
N LYS A 96 -23.26 29.43 2.06
CA LYS A 96 -22.23 28.39 2.19
C LYS A 96 -20.87 29.03 1.97
N ILE A 97 -20.03 29.08 3.00
CA ILE A 97 -18.72 29.73 2.93
C ILE A 97 -17.58 28.71 2.79
N ARG A 98 -17.71 27.52 3.37
CA ARG A 98 -16.73 26.44 3.26
C ARG A 98 -17.41 25.09 3.12
N TYR A 99 -16.77 24.17 2.44
CA TYR A 99 -17.21 22.79 2.34
C TYR A 99 -16.04 21.86 2.05
N GLY A 100 -16.20 20.56 2.30
CA GLY A 100 -15.23 19.56 1.89
C GLY A 100 -15.26 18.32 2.76
N LYS A 101 -14.07 17.78 3.05
CA LYS A 101 -13.92 16.50 3.75
C LYS A 101 -13.23 16.65 5.10
N VAL A 102 -13.65 15.79 6.04
CA VAL A 102 -13.00 15.59 7.33
C VAL A 102 -11.77 14.70 7.14
N VAL A 103 -10.64 15.15 7.69
CA VAL A 103 -9.38 14.40 7.77
C VAL A 103 -9.09 14.11 9.24
N ARG A 104 -8.75 12.86 9.56
CA ARG A 104 -8.35 12.47 10.92
C ARG A 104 -6.85 12.55 11.07
N MET A 105 -6.39 13.19 12.14
CA MET A 105 -4.98 13.35 12.47
C MET A 105 -4.42 12.18 13.29
N GLU A 106 -5.28 11.22 13.66
CA GLU A 106 -4.80 9.95 14.22
C GLU A 106 -3.90 9.25 13.19
N ALA A 107 -2.80 8.63 13.66
CA ALA A 107 -2.24 7.53 12.91
C ALA A 107 -3.39 6.54 12.64
N PRO A 108 -3.63 6.10 11.40
CA PRO A 108 -4.71 5.17 11.13
C PRO A 108 -4.54 3.99 12.07
N LEU A 109 -5.39 3.92 13.10
CA LEU A 109 -5.43 2.79 13.99
C LEU A 109 -5.88 1.64 13.09
N THR A 110 -4.98 0.73 12.81
CA THR A 110 -5.22 -0.52 12.09
C THR A 110 -6.24 -1.43 12.79
N SER A 111 -6.84 -0.96 13.88
CA SER A 111 -7.76 -1.65 14.79
C SER A 111 -9.00 -0.82 15.15
N ALA A 112 -9.49 0.05 14.25
CA ALA A 112 -10.93 0.38 14.26
C ALA A 112 -11.73 -0.84 13.73
N PRO A 113 -12.86 -1.23 14.35
CA PRO A 113 -13.70 -2.28 13.78
C PRO A 113 -14.09 -1.87 12.36
N ALA A 114 -13.87 -2.77 11.41
CA ALA A 114 -13.96 -2.52 9.97
C ALA A 114 -15.29 -1.85 9.62
N THR A 115 -15.28 -0.54 9.44
CA THR A 115 -16.38 0.17 8.80
C THR A 115 -16.21 -0.07 7.31
N VAL A 116 -16.69 -1.24 6.88
CA VAL A 116 -16.72 -1.71 5.49
C VAL A 116 -15.35 -1.62 4.79
N ILE A 117 -14.39 -2.45 5.24
CA ILE A 117 -13.52 -3.07 4.23
C ILE A 117 -14.50 -3.92 3.45
N SER A 118 -14.79 -3.58 2.19
CA SER A 118 -15.50 -4.51 1.32
C SER A 118 -14.81 -5.86 1.52
N ASN A 119 -15.54 -6.89 1.95
CA ASN A 119 -15.03 -8.25 2.08
C ASN A 119 -14.73 -8.87 0.69
N GLN A 120 -14.40 -8.01 -0.27
CA GLN A 120 -14.02 -8.28 -1.62
C GLN A 120 -12.55 -8.69 -1.58
N ALA A 121 -12.33 -9.95 -1.93
CA ALA A 121 -11.02 -10.44 -2.28
C ALA A 121 -10.43 -9.55 -3.39
N LEU A 122 -9.29 -8.94 -3.09
CA LEU A 122 -8.52 -8.17 -4.04
C LEU A 122 -7.74 -9.12 -4.95
N ARG A 123 -7.60 -8.71 -6.20
CA ARG A 123 -6.74 -9.36 -7.20
C ARG A 123 -5.95 -8.30 -7.92
N PHE A 124 -4.64 -8.51 -8.03
CA PHE A 124 -3.72 -7.67 -8.78
C PHE A 124 -3.04 -8.49 -9.85
N VAL A 125 -2.79 -7.90 -11.01
CA VAL A 125 -2.16 -8.57 -12.16
C VAL A 125 -1.23 -7.62 -12.88
N ASP A 126 -0.04 -8.10 -13.20
CA ASP A 126 0.89 -7.44 -14.11
C ASP A 126 1.60 -8.47 -15.00
N THR A 127 1.62 -8.21 -16.30
CA THR A 127 2.26 -9.06 -17.32
C THR A 127 3.45 -8.35 -17.98
N PHE A 128 3.88 -7.21 -17.41
CA PHE A 128 5.02 -6.41 -17.88
C PHE A 128 5.03 -6.16 -19.40
N PRO A 129 3.93 -5.69 -20.02
CA PRO A 129 3.82 -5.65 -21.48
C PRO A 129 4.72 -4.59 -22.14
N THR A 130 5.22 -3.61 -21.38
CA THR A 130 6.07 -2.52 -21.88
C THR A 130 7.38 -2.45 -21.09
N LEU A 131 8.40 -1.81 -21.65
CA LEU A 131 9.72 -1.66 -21.01
C LEU A 131 9.73 -0.71 -19.80
N GLY A 132 8.58 -0.12 -19.46
CA GLY A 132 8.41 0.73 -18.29
C GLY A 132 7.75 -0.05 -17.14
N LEU A 133 8.33 0.02 -15.95
CA LEU A 133 7.68 -0.50 -14.75
C LEU A 133 6.39 0.30 -14.48
N ARG A 134 5.26 -0.38 -14.31
CA ARG A 134 3.97 0.28 -14.06
C ARG A 134 3.98 1.09 -12.76
N SER A 135 3.18 2.16 -12.72
CA SER A 135 3.07 3.07 -11.56
C SER A 135 2.58 2.41 -10.27
N ASN A 136 1.97 1.23 -10.38
CA ASN A 136 1.54 0.40 -9.25
C ASN A 136 2.73 -0.22 -8.50
N TRP A 137 3.89 -0.37 -9.13
CA TRP A 137 5.10 -0.80 -8.45
C TRP A 137 5.83 0.40 -7.88
N LYS A 138 6.12 0.34 -6.58
CA LYS A 138 6.95 1.33 -5.88
C LYS A 138 8.33 0.75 -5.66
N ALA A 139 9.35 1.48 -6.08
CA ALA A 139 10.72 1.16 -5.70
C ALA A 139 10.89 1.36 -4.18
N VAL A 140 11.31 0.30 -3.49
CA VAL A 140 11.62 0.33 -2.06
C VAL A 140 13.13 0.45 -1.85
N SER A 141 13.91 -0.25 -2.68
CA SER A 141 15.37 -0.17 -2.70
C SER A 141 15.89 -0.38 -4.11
N GLY A 142 17.04 0.22 -4.43
CA GLY A 142 17.71 0.05 -5.71
C GLY A 142 16.85 0.39 -6.92
N ARG A 143 17.15 -0.25 -8.06
CA ARG A 143 16.42 -0.08 -9.32
C ARG A 143 16.10 -1.42 -9.94
N ALA A 144 14.81 -1.74 -10.06
CA ALA A 144 14.33 -2.81 -10.91
C ALA A 144 14.03 -2.26 -12.31
N ARG A 145 14.09 -3.13 -13.32
CA ARG A 145 13.86 -2.77 -14.72
C ARG A 145 13.04 -3.87 -15.40
N VAL A 146 12.23 -3.48 -16.38
CA VAL A 146 11.64 -4.42 -17.34
C VAL A 146 12.62 -4.63 -18.49
N HIS A 147 12.96 -5.89 -18.73
CA HIS A 147 13.94 -6.35 -19.71
C HIS A 147 13.23 -6.82 -20.98
N ASP A 148 13.84 -6.51 -22.12
CA ASP A 148 13.42 -7.03 -23.41
C ASP A 148 14.15 -8.36 -23.67
N ASN A 149 13.40 -9.46 -23.75
CA ASN A 149 13.94 -10.79 -24.04
C ASN A 149 13.52 -11.30 -25.43
N SER A 150 13.01 -10.42 -26.30
CA SER A 150 12.53 -10.78 -27.64
C SER A 150 13.60 -11.43 -28.51
N ALA A 151 14.87 -11.07 -28.33
CA ALA A 151 16.02 -11.68 -29.01
C ALA A 151 16.15 -13.19 -28.75
N TYR A 152 15.61 -13.68 -27.63
CA TYR A 152 15.57 -15.11 -27.26
C TYR A 152 14.20 -15.75 -27.53
N GLY A 153 13.26 -15.04 -28.16
CA GLY A 153 11.88 -15.50 -28.34
C GLY A 153 11.08 -15.57 -27.03
N LEU A 154 11.51 -14.83 -26.00
CA LEU A 154 10.91 -14.83 -24.66
C LEU A 154 10.17 -13.51 -24.39
N PRO A 155 9.14 -13.52 -23.52
CA PRO A 155 8.40 -12.31 -23.17
C PRO A 155 9.24 -11.31 -22.36
N HIS A 156 8.77 -10.07 -22.28
CA HIS A 156 9.32 -9.09 -21.36
C HIS A 156 9.21 -9.59 -19.92
N SER A 157 10.16 -9.19 -19.08
CA SER A 157 10.24 -9.65 -17.70
C SER A 157 10.76 -8.55 -16.78
N VAL A 158 10.41 -8.59 -15.51
CA VAL A 158 10.99 -7.71 -14.49
C VAL A 158 12.14 -8.42 -13.76
N GLY A 159 13.19 -7.65 -13.50
CA GLY A 159 14.35 -8.13 -12.75
C GLY A 159 15.21 -6.97 -12.24
N PRO A 160 16.41 -7.28 -11.70
CA PRO A 160 17.33 -6.24 -11.26
C PRO A 160 17.82 -5.43 -12.46
N ASN A 161 18.11 -4.14 -12.27
CA ASN A 161 18.80 -3.35 -13.28
C ASN A 161 20.31 -3.67 -13.26
N PHE A 162 20.71 -4.71 -14.00
CA PHE A 162 22.05 -5.30 -13.98
C PHE A 162 23.10 -4.55 -14.81
N ASP A 163 22.77 -3.36 -15.35
CA ASP A 163 23.72 -2.44 -15.99
C ASP A 163 24.76 -1.88 -14.99
N ALA A 164 24.55 -2.11 -13.68
CA ALA A 164 25.48 -1.79 -12.59
C ALA A 164 25.88 -3.06 -11.81
N LEU A 165 27.19 -3.21 -11.54
CA LEU A 165 27.79 -4.34 -10.81
C LEU A 165 27.02 -4.62 -9.49
N PHE A 166 26.64 -5.89 -9.26
CA PHE A 166 25.96 -6.36 -8.04
C PHE A 166 24.70 -5.56 -7.66
N SER A 167 23.88 -5.19 -8.65
CA SER A 167 22.64 -4.46 -8.40
C SER A 167 21.69 -5.29 -7.54
N GLN A 168 21.32 -4.74 -6.39
CA GLN A 168 20.20 -5.20 -5.60
C GLN A 168 19.03 -4.23 -5.77
N SER A 169 17.81 -4.75 -5.80
CA SER A 169 16.62 -3.90 -5.87
C SER A 169 15.42 -4.60 -5.27
N ALA A 170 14.46 -3.82 -4.80
CA ALA A 170 13.20 -4.34 -4.29
C ALA A 170 12.06 -3.42 -4.71
N ILE A 171 10.97 -4.03 -5.15
CA ILE A 171 9.75 -3.35 -5.56
C ILE A 171 8.57 -3.92 -4.80
N ARG A 172 7.63 -3.04 -4.46
CA ARG A 172 6.41 -3.38 -3.73
C ARG A 172 5.20 -2.96 -4.54
N TRP A 173 4.15 -3.76 -4.54
CA TRP A 173 2.87 -3.30 -5.05
C TRP A 173 2.32 -2.18 -4.14
N ASP A 174 1.76 -1.14 -4.74
CA ASP A 174 1.39 0.07 -4.01
C ASP A 174 0.29 -0.17 -2.97
N THR A 175 -0.66 -1.04 -3.31
CA THR A 175 -1.84 -1.34 -2.51
C THR A 175 -1.65 -2.64 -1.73
N PRO A 176 -1.89 -2.66 -0.41
CA PRO A 176 -1.89 -3.91 0.33
C PRO A 176 -3.12 -4.76 -0.01
N LEU A 177 -3.05 -6.06 0.28
CA LEU A 177 -4.18 -6.97 0.29
C LEU A 177 -5.17 -6.67 1.44
N ASN A 178 -6.40 -7.18 1.33
CA ASN A 178 -7.40 -7.04 2.40
C ASN A 178 -7.32 -8.17 3.42
N GLY A 179 -6.88 -9.36 3.00
CA GLY A 179 -6.72 -10.55 3.83
C GLY A 179 -5.30 -10.74 4.38
N ASP A 180 -5.18 -11.57 5.39
CA ASP A 180 -3.90 -11.97 5.99
C ASP A 180 -3.29 -13.20 5.30
N SER A 181 -4.14 -14.04 4.69
CA SER A 181 -3.72 -15.08 3.76
C SER A 181 -3.54 -14.50 2.36
N ALA A 182 -2.47 -14.90 1.67
CA ALA A 182 -2.11 -14.34 0.38
C ALA A 182 -1.60 -15.43 -0.57
N ARG A 183 -1.93 -15.29 -1.86
CA ARG A 183 -1.39 -16.11 -2.93
C ARG A 183 -0.80 -15.22 -4.00
N VAL A 184 0.41 -15.55 -4.44
CA VAL A 184 1.10 -14.93 -5.58
C VAL A 184 1.43 -15.99 -6.61
N HIS A 185 0.83 -15.87 -7.79
CA HIS A 185 1.17 -16.66 -8.96
C HIS A 185 2.18 -15.89 -9.82
N VAL A 186 3.28 -16.54 -10.19
CA VAL A 186 4.30 -15.97 -11.07
C VAL A 186 4.60 -16.90 -12.24
N THR A 187 4.74 -16.31 -13.42
CA THR A 187 5.38 -16.95 -14.56
C THR A 187 6.81 -16.43 -14.62
N VAL A 188 7.78 -17.32 -14.80
CA VAL A 188 9.20 -16.98 -14.74
C VAL A 188 9.98 -17.43 -15.98
N ILE A 189 11.11 -16.79 -16.20
CA ILE A 189 12.13 -17.21 -17.17
C ILE A 189 13.50 -17.17 -16.50
N ASP A 190 14.44 -17.96 -17.00
CA ASP A 190 15.87 -17.79 -16.72
C ASP A 190 16.60 -17.60 -18.05
N PRO A 191 16.73 -16.34 -18.53
CA PRO A 191 17.34 -16.05 -19.83
C PRO A 191 18.87 -16.15 -19.82
N SER A 192 19.46 -16.50 -18.68
CA SER A 192 20.90 -16.36 -18.46
C SER A 192 21.62 -17.69 -18.75
N PRO A 193 22.58 -17.74 -19.69
CA PRO A 193 23.28 -18.98 -20.02
C PRO A 193 24.33 -19.38 -18.98
N ILE A 194 24.84 -18.42 -18.20
CA ILE A 194 25.84 -18.61 -17.14
C ILE A 194 25.50 -17.64 -16.02
N VAL A 195 25.09 -18.13 -14.85
CA VAL A 195 24.78 -17.30 -13.67
C VAL A 195 25.59 -17.75 -12.49
N VAL A 196 26.08 -16.78 -11.70
CA VAL A 196 26.68 -17.03 -10.39
C VAL A 196 25.80 -16.37 -9.32
N LYS A 197 24.92 -17.14 -8.70
CA LYS A 197 24.15 -16.76 -7.50
C LYS A 197 23.26 -15.52 -7.64
N ALA A 198 22.59 -15.36 -8.78
CA ALA A 198 21.52 -14.36 -8.86
C ALA A 198 20.29 -14.85 -8.10
N LYS A 199 19.54 -13.93 -7.50
CA LYS A 199 18.40 -14.26 -6.64
C LYS A 199 17.20 -13.40 -6.98
N THR A 200 16.04 -14.05 -7.06
CA THR A 200 14.74 -13.40 -7.20
C THR A 200 13.82 -13.93 -6.13
N THR A 201 13.34 -13.03 -5.27
CA THR A 201 12.46 -13.34 -4.15
C THR A 201 11.07 -12.82 -4.44
N ILE A 202 10.07 -13.70 -4.36
CA ILE A 202 8.66 -13.34 -4.33
C ILE A 202 8.28 -13.10 -2.87
N ILE A 203 7.73 -11.92 -2.60
CA ILE A 203 7.49 -11.42 -1.26
C ILE A 203 5.99 -11.40 -0.94
N LEU A 204 5.64 -11.94 0.21
CA LEU A 204 4.30 -11.94 0.80
C LEU A 204 4.35 -11.41 2.23
N CYS A 205 3.19 -10.98 2.71
CA CYS A 205 2.98 -10.55 4.10
C CYS A 205 4.05 -9.55 4.59
N ALA A 206 4.34 -8.55 3.76
CA ALA A 206 5.38 -7.57 4.03
C ALA A 206 4.82 -6.29 4.66
N ASP A 207 5.66 -5.62 5.45
CA ASP A 207 5.43 -4.22 5.78
C ASP A 207 5.65 -3.31 4.55
N GLN A 208 5.21 -2.05 4.66
CA GLN A 208 5.33 -1.09 3.57
C GLN A 208 6.78 -0.88 3.11
N ARG A 209 7.77 -1.10 3.98
CA ARG A 209 9.20 -0.88 3.67
C ARG A 209 9.96 -2.16 3.35
N LEU A 210 9.31 -3.33 3.29
CA LEU A 210 9.96 -4.63 3.11
C LEU A 210 11.08 -4.89 4.13
N THR A 211 10.92 -4.38 5.35
CA THR A 211 11.80 -4.62 6.51
C THR A 211 11.33 -5.80 7.37
N SER A 212 10.15 -6.34 7.12
CA SER A 212 9.70 -7.64 7.61
C SER A 212 8.83 -8.28 6.55
N PHE A 213 9.13 -9.52 6.15
CA PHE A 213 8.34 -10.23 5.14
C PHE A 213 8.58 -11.74 5.14
N LEU A 214 7.64 -12.46 4.53
CA LEU A 214 7.76 -13.84 4.09
C LEU A 214 8.14 -13.88 2.61
N GLY A 215 8.93 -14.88 2.20
CA GLY A 215 9.19 -15.02 0.77
C GLY A 215 9.73 -16.37 0.34
N VAL A 216 9.58 -16.60 -0.96
CA VAL A 216 10.25 -17.69 -1.68
C VAL A 216 11.30 -17.09 -2.58
N GLN A 217 12.51 -17.62 -2.52
CA GLN A 217 13.64 -17.17 -3.32
C GLN A 217 14.04 -18.24 -4.33
N PHE A 218 14.07 -17.83 -5.60
CA PHE A 218 14.70 -18.54 -6.70
C PHE A 218 16.16 -18.12 -6.75
N GLU A 219 17.09 -19.06 -6.63
CA GLU A 219 18.52 -18.82 -6.83
C GLU A 219 18.98 -19.51 -8.10
N SER A 220 19.56 -18.73 -9.02
CA SER A 220 20.19 -19.21 -10.24
C SER A 220 21.71 -19.21 -10.08
N SER A 221 22.33 -20.38 -10.26
CA SER A 221 23.76 -20.63 -10.11
C SER A 221 24.17 -21.81 -10.98
N ASN A 222 25.35 -21.73 -11.62
CA ASN A 222 25.89 -22.77 -12.48
C ASN A 222 25.91 -24.16 -11.79
N GLY A 223 24.95 -25.02 -12.14
CA GLY A 223 24.80 -26.39 -11.62
C GLY A 223 24.21 -26.52 -10.20
N THR A 224 23.80 -25.42 -9.56
CA THR A 224 23.30 -25.43 -8.17
C THR A 224 22.11 -24.49 -7.98
N ASN A 225 21.16 -24.51 -8.92
CA ASN A 225 19.91 -23.77 -8.79
C ASN A 225 19.11 -24.29 -7.60
N SER A 226 18.49 -23.38 -6.85
CA SER A 226 17.72 -23.78 -5.67
C SER A 226 16.51 -22.90 -5.39
N LEU A 227 15.51 -23.52 -4.77
CA LEU A 227 14.39 -22.87 -4.14
C LEU A 227 14.63 -22.77 -2.64
N ARG A 228 14.27 -21.62 -2.06
CA ARG A 228 14.39 -21.36 -0.62
C ARG A 228 13.11 -20.71 -0.10
N ILE A 229 12.67 -21.10 1.10
CA ILE A 229 11.64 -20.37 1.85
C ILE A 229 12.30 -19.70 3.05
N GLY A 230 11.92 -18.46 3.31
CA GLY A 230 12.55 -17.69 4.35
C GLY A 230 11.83 -16.39 4.69
N THR A 231 12.50 -15.62 5.53
CA THR A 231 12.03 -14.32 6.03
C THR A 231 13.04 -13.23 5.71
N GLY A 232 12.58 -12.00 5.51
CA GLY A 232 13.45 -10.84 5.36
C GLY A 232 13.41 -9.89 6.56
N ASN A 233 14.52 -9.16 6.75
CA ASN A 233 14.66 -8.07 7.75
C ASN A 233 15.08 -6.72 7.12
N SER A 234 15.15 -6.67 5.79
CA SER A 234 15.57 -5.54 4.98
C SER A 234 15.14 -5.84 3.53
N PRO A 235 14.91 -4.84 2.65
CA PRO A 235 14.29 -5.06 1.34
C PRO A 235 14.94 -6.12 0.45
N THR A 236 16.23 -6.42 0.66
CA THR A 236 17.01 -7.38 -0.14
C THR A 236 17.67 -8.47 0.69
N ALA A 237 17.52 -8.44 2.02
CA ALA A 237 18.08 -9.45 2.90
C ALA A 237 17.12 -10.63 3.07
N PHE A 238 17.65 -11.84 3.08
CA PHE A 238 16.86 -13.07 3.15
C PHE A 238 17.53 -14.08 4.08
N THR A 239 16.75 -14.62 5.02
CA THR A 239 17.17 -15.64 5.96
C THR A 239 16.37 -16.91 5.70
N ASP A 240 17.06 -17.97 5.32
CA ASP A 240 16.44 -19.28 5.07
C ASP A 240 15.84 -19.85 6.36
N ARG A 241 14.67 -20.47 6.22
CA ARG A 241 13.96 -21.12 7.34
C ARG A 241 13.86 -22.63 7.18
N VAL A 242 14.15 -23.13 5.99
CA VAL A 242 14.27 -24.54 5.65
C VAL A 242 15.51 -24.74 4.78
N PRO A 243 16.09 -25.95 4.74
CA PRO A 243 17.16 -26.26 3.80
C PRO A 243 16.75 -25.95 2.35
N ALA A 244 17.69 -25.42 1.56
CA ALA A 244 17.46 -25.14 0.15
C ALA A 244 17.15 -26.43 -0.62
N LEU A 245 16.14 -26.38 -1.48
CA LEU A 245 15.78 -27.47 -2.39
C LEU A 245 16.50 -27.26 -3.71
N THR A 246 17.27 -28.23 -4.18
CA THR A 246 17.82 -28.21 -5.54
C THR A 246 16.69 -28.23 -6.55
N HIS A 247 16.57 -27.19 -7.36
CA HIS A 247 15.45 -27.02 -8.29
C HIS A 247 15.86 -26.16 -9.48
N ASN A 248 15.64 -26.65 -10.70
CA ASN A 248 15.92 -25.90 -11.92
C ASN A 248 14.65 -25.21 -12.40
N VAL A 249 14.77 -23.91 -12.70
CA VAL A 249 13.70 -23.14 -13.34
C VAL A 249 13.84 -23.26 -14.85
N HIS A 250 12.74 -23.58 -15.53
CA HIS A 250 12.67 -23.52 -16.98
C HIS A 250 11.88 -22.30 -17.47
N ASN A 251 12.12 -21.90 -18.70
CA ASN A 251 11.46 -20.73 -19.30
C ASN A 251 9.96 -20.95 -19.45
N ASN A 252 9.17 -19.95 -19.04
CA ASN A 252 7.72 -19.93 -19.07
C ASN A 252 7.07 -20.96 -18.13
N GLU A 253 7.75 -21.30 -17.03
CA GLU A 253 7.14 -22.07 -15.96
C GLU A 253 6.35 -21.18 -15.00
N ASP A 254 5.27 -21.76 -14.49
CA ASP A 254 4.38 -21.13 -13.52
C ASP A 254 4.66 -21.65 -12.11
N TYR A 255 4.65 -20.75 -11.14
CA TYR A 255 4.80 -21.07 -9.73
C TYR A 255 3.75 -20.32 -8.91
N THR A 256 3.23 -20.98 -7.88
CA THR A 256 2.32 -20.36 -6.93
C THR A 256 2.95 -20.34 -5.56
N VAL A 257 3.21 -19.15 -5.03
CA VAL A 257 3.62 -18.95 -3.65
C VAL A 257 2.38 -18.60 -2.83
N ALA A 258 2.12 -19.33 -1.75
CA ALA A 258 0.95 -19.11 -0.90
C ALA A 258 1.35 -19.02 0.57
N TYR A 259 0.65 -18.16 1.30
CA TYR A 259 0.70 -18.10 2.75
C TYR A 259 -0.71 -18.24 3.32
N ASP A 260 -0.89 -19.20 4.22
CA ASP A 260 -2.12 -19.43 4.97
C ASP A 260 -1.97 -18.92 6.41
N ASP A 261 -2.74 -17.88 6.76
CA ASP A 261 -2.73 -17.29 8.08
C ASP A 261 -3.34 -18.20 9.17
N LEU A 262 -4.22 -19.13 8.82
CA LEU A 262 -4.80 -20.04 9.81
C LEU A 262 -3.75 -21.04 10.30
N THR A 263 -2.97 -21.59 9.38
CA THR A 263 -1.96 -22.61 9.67
C THR A 263 -0.54 -22.07 9.79
N LYS A 264 -0.35 -20.77 9.52
CA LYS A 264 0.96 -20.08 9.49
C LYS A 264 1.94 -20.73 8.52
N ASN A 265 1.44 -21.30 7.43
CA ASN A 265 2.25 -22.03 6.47
C ASN A 265 2.53 -21.21 5.22
N VAL A 266 3.78 -21.27 4.77
CA VAL A 266 4.23 -20.81 3.44
C VAL A 266 4.47 -22.01 2.55
N PHE A 267 3.97 -21.96 1.32
CA PHE A 267 4.08 -23.00 0.31
C PHE A 267 4.57 -22.42 -1.01
N ILE A 268 5.31 -23.21 -1.78
CA ILE A 268 5.48 -23.01 -3.22
C ILE A 268 5.02 -24.25 -3.99
N TYR A 269 4.18 -24.04 -4.99
CA TYR A 269 3.71 -25.03 -5.95
C TYR A 269 4.26 -24.72 -7.34
N GLN A 270 4.34 -25.72 -8.21
CA GLN A 270 4.73 -25.58 -9.61
C GLN A 270 3.59 -26.00 -10.53
N GLY A 271 3.30 -25.17 -11.53
CA GLY A 271 2.21 -25.36 -12.47
C GLY A 271 0.86 -25.53 -11.76
N THR A 272 0.17 -26.61 -12.10
CA THR A 272 -1.13 -26.97 -11.52
C THR A 272 -1.05 -28.01 -10.41
N ASP A 273 0.16 -28.39 -9.96
CA ASP A 273 0.33 -29.39 -8.91
C ASP A 273 -0.17 -28.83 -7.56
N THR A 274 -0.88 -29.68 -6.82
CA THR A 274 -1.39 -29.38 -5.48
C THR A 274 -0.45 -29.85 -4.37
N THR A 275 0.61 -30.57 -4.70
CA THR A 275 1.68 -30.91 -3.77
C THR A 275 2.74 -29.80 -3.77
N PRO A 276 3.06 -29.19 -2.62
CA PRO A 276 4.06 -28.12 -2.57
C PRO A 276 5.46 -28.70 -2.83
N LEU A 277 6.27 -28.00 -3.64
CA LEU A 277 7.70 -28.30 -3.82
C LEU A 277 8.47 -28.09 -2.51
N LEU A 278 8.13 -27.02 -1.80
CA LEU A 278 8.74 -26.65 -0.52
C LEU A 278 7.70 -25.97 0.37
N SER A 279 7.80 -26.20 1.67
CA SER A 279 6.91 -25.60 2.67
C SER A 279 7.63 -25.27 3.96
N TRP A 280 7.14 -24.26 4.68
CA TRP A 280 7.61 -23.91 6.02
C TRP A 280 6.48 -23.35 6.87
N THR A 281 6.48 -23.70 8.17
CA THR A 281 5.53 -23.18 9.15
C THR A 281 6.20 -22.15 10.05
N ASP A 282 5.65 -20.95 10.14
CA ASP A 282 6.09 -19.92 11.10
C ASP A 282 5.52 -20.18 12.50
N SER A 283 6.01 -21.25 13.15
CA SER A 283 5.56 -21.66 14.48
C SER A 283 5.91 -20.65 15.59
N MET A 284 6.82 -19.72 15.34
CA MET A 284 7.27 -18.72 16.31
C MET A 284 6.69 -17.33 16.07
N GLY A 285 5.91 -17.14 14.99
CA GLY A 285 5.37 -15.82 14.61
C GLY A 285 6.48 -14.81 14.36
N ILE A 286 7.53 -15.23 13.66
CA ILE A 286 8.71 -14.40 13.33
C ILE A 286 8.30 -13.19 12.50
N VAL A 287 7.36 -13.38 11.57
CA VAL A 287 6.84 -12.29 10.73
C VAL A 287 5.51 -11.80 11.31
N PRO A 288 5.35 -10.50 11.60
CA PRO A 288 4.06 -9.96 12.00
C PRO A 288 3.05 -10.03 10.83
N HIS A 289 1.78 -10.27 11.17
CA HIS A 289 0.66 -10.32 10.23
C HIS A 289 -0.41 -9.29 10.63
N GLY A 290 -1.38 -9.06 9.75
CA GLY A 290 -2.42 -8.07 9.98
C GLY A 290 -2.24 -6.79 9.16
N PRO A 291 -3.15 -5.81 9.35
CA PRO A 291 -3.07 -4.55 8.62
C PRO A 291 -1.73 -3.85 8.88
N GLY A 292 -1.08 -3.40 7.81
CA GLY A 292 0.28 -2.89 7.84
C GLY A 292 1.32 -3.89 7.30
N TYR A 293 1.04 -5.19 7.37
CA TYR A 293 1.88 -6.29 6.88
C TYR A 293 1.27 -7.06 5.70
N ARG A 294 0.33 -6.45 4.98
CA ARG A 294 -0.38 -7.07 3.84
C ARG A 294 0.19 -6.66 2.48
N TYR A 295 1.41 -6.14 2.46
CA TYR A 295 2.06 -5.78 1.21
C TYR A 295 2.71 -6.99 0.55
N LEU A 296 2.84 -6.88 -0.76
CA LEU A 296 3.43 -7.88 -1.63
C LEU A 296 4.52 -7.22 -2.46
N GLY A 297 5.48 -8.00 -2.92
CA GLY A 297 6.58 -7.45 -3.67
C GLY A 297 7.45 -8.48 -4.35
N MET A 298 8.54 -7.97 -4.90
CA MET A 298 9.65 -8.75 -5.39
C MET A 298 10.95 -8.10 -4.97
N SER A 299 11.95 -8.93 -4.70
CA SER A 299 13.31 -8.47 -4.46
C SER A 299 14.28 -9.23 -5.35
N PHE A 300 15.33 -8.54 -5.77
CA PHE A 300 16.25 -9.00 -6.78
C PHE A 300 17.68 -8.73 -6.33
N MET A 301 18.55 -9.69 -6.59
CA MET A 301 20.00 -9.56 -6.48
C MET A 301 20.61 -10.13 -7.75
N ALA A 302 21.21 -9.26 -8.58
CA ALA A 302 21.89 -9.69 -9.79
C ALA A 302 23.20 -10.41 -9.46
N SER A 303 23.65 -11.26 -10.39
CA SER A 303 25.02 -11.76 -10.41
C SER A 303 26.01 -10.65 -10.83
N LEU A 304 27.31 -10.96 -10.78
CA LEU A 304 28.35 -10.12 -11.34
C LEU A 304 28.13 -10.00 -12.86
N THR A 305 28.13 -8.80 -13.42
CA THR A 305 28.15 -8.58 -14.87
C THR A 305 29.42 -9.25 -15.47
N PRO A 306 29.34 -10.06 -16.53
CA PRO A 306 28.25 -10.24 -17.49
C PRO A 306 27.36 -11.47 -17.26
N PHE A 307 27.39 -12.11 -16.09
CA PHE A 307 26.76 -13.41 -15.81
C PHE A 307 25.23 -13.37 -15.60
N GLY A 308 24.56 -12.39 -16.19
CA GLY A 308 23.11 -12.37 -16.31
C GLY A 308 22.31 -11.98 -15.05
N PRO A 309 21.02 -11.63 -15.25
CA PRO A 309 20.10 -11.21 -14.19
C PRO A 309 19.55 -12.35 -13.31
N GLY A 310 19.77 -13.62 -13.69
CA GLY A 310 19.12 -14.78 -13.07
C GLY A 310 17.64 -14.93 -13.47
N VAL A 311 16.87 -15.61 -12.62
CA VAL A 311 15.42 -15.79 -12.80
C VAL A 311 14.71 -14.43 -12.82
N GLN A 312 13.87 -14.20 -13.82
CA GLN A 312 13.06 -13.00 -13.97
C GLN A 312 11.58 -13.35 -14.03
N VAL A 313 10.71 -12.40 -13.70
CA VAL A 313 9.26 -12.61 -13.64
C VAL A 313 8.59 -11.99 -14.86
N THR A 314 7.87 -12.79 -15.64
CA THR A 314 7.18 -12.37 -16.88
C THR A 314 5.68 -12.15 -16.67
N GLY A 315 5.11 -12.83 -15.68
CA GLY A 315 3.74 -12.66 -15.25
C GLY A 315 3.68 -12.66 -13.73
N TRP A 316 2.89 -11.79 -13.15
CA TRP A 316 2.68 -11.69 -11.72
C TRP A 316 1.19 -11.47 -11.45
N GLN A 317 0.64 -12.29 -10.57
CA GLN A 317 -0.71 -12.12 -10.07
C GLN A 317 -0.71 -12.34 -8.58
N ALA A 318 -1.38 -11.47 -7.84
CA ALA A 318 -1.65 -11.70 -6.43
C ALA A 318 -3.13 -11.65 -6.12
N LEU A 319 -3.55 -12.40 -5.11
CA LEU A 319 -4.93 -12.45 -4.65
C LEU A 319 -5.01 -12.69 -3.14
N ASP A 320 -6.12 -12.23 -2.57
CA ASP A 320 -6.52 -12.56 -1.19
C ASP A 320 -6.88 -14.05 -1.08
N GLY A 321 -6.35 -14.71 -0.06
CA GLY A 321 -6.63 -16.11 0.25
C GLY A 321 -5.62 -17.12 -0.31
N VAL A 322 -5.81 -18.38 0.10
CA VAL A 322 -5.16 -19.60 -0.42
C VAL A 322 -6.25 -20.47 -1.02
#